data_AF-A0A972EJQ2-F1
#
_entry.id   AF-A0A972EJQ2-F1
#
_cell.length_a   1.000
_cell.length_b   1.000
_cell.length_c   1.000
_cell.angle_alpha   90.00
_cell.angle_beta   90.00
_cell.angle_gamma   90.00
#
_symmetry.space_group_name_H-M   'P 1'
#
loop_
_entity.id
_entity.type
_entity.pdbx_description
1 polymer ?
#
loop_
_entity_poly.entity_id
_entity_poly.type
_entity_poly.pdbx_seq_one_letter_code
_entity_poly.pdbx_strand_id
1 'polypeptide(L)'
;MTKANKHTKKNSFPEFEKILETLEDGKSTLTEEEIRSLTDLAEDRANAFHKIWDKVDDERKMLNMRAMLSAAHKDILLDYTAIVRTDLLSANPAIRRIALHLMQDLRTSWFLEEVIRITQTDTDPEIKKDAIEILGFFLDDLISQKHQQLKLERARRALLKLVNAEQQDICFCAMEALAYLDEEVIHPLIRLCFTSHDPQTLASGLRAVQRSMRAEWQQDVRENLDHEDPTVRIEAIRAAGALQMKSALDNILLLLTQFDRIDQETLDAAILAASQIGGEEASEMISLLEEVLESDEESIELFEQAKANLELLEFESQLYKKESSADVSSDESEYDQNDFYYLDLLRDRIAEMSDYATSDDDDDDDEEEEEFDSRQLDDLAAPDDEIDLDDEEDEYEERHLHHLGGHHPFKKIEDIDWSRYRIIENWEDEDEIHDQHKSPLDDMADDFLKKKRKK
;
A
#
# COMPACT_ATOMS: atom_id res chain seq x y z
N MET A 1 31.56 -23.35 8.78
CA MET A 1 32.02 -23.05 7.40
C MET A 1 30.83 -22.48 6.66
N THR A 2 30.66 -21.18 6.82
CA THR A 2 29.47 -20.41 6.44
C THR A 2 29.67 -19.93 5.01
N LYS A 3 28.79 -20.32 4.10
CA LYS A 3 28.74 -19.74 2.75
C LYS A 3 28.10 -18.36 2.88
N ALA A 4 28.95 -17.34 2.90
CA ALA A 4 28.53 -15.97 2.66
C ALA A 4 27.92 -15.87 1.27
N ASN A 5 26.66 -15.45 1.20
CA ASN A 5 25.93 -15.25 -0.04
C ASN A 5 26.50 -14.01 -0.75
N LYS A 6 27.10 -14.22 -1.91
CA LYS A 6 27.75 -13.19 -2.73
C LYS A 6 26.73 -12.64 -3.73
N HIS A 7 25.89 -11.70 -3.30
CA HIS A 7 25.16 -10.82 -4.21
C HIS A 7 25.29 -9.36 -3.78
N THR A 8 26.53 -8.87 -3.75
CA THR A 8 26.82 -7.44 -3.84
C THR A 8 27.72 -7.24 -5.05
N LYS A 9 27.14 -7.10 -6.25
CA LYS A 9 27.86 -6.42 -7.33
C LYS A 9 27.99 -4.97 -6.87
N LYS A 10 29.11 -4.66 -6.23
CA LYS A 10 29.53 -3.29 -5.95
C LYS A 10 29.40 -2.49 -7.24
N ASN A 11 28.45 -1.55 -7.28
CA ASN A 11 28.33 -0.49 -8.26
C ASN A 11 29.72 -0.04 -8.70
N SER A 12 30.06 -0.33 -9.96
CA SER A 12 31.36 0.07 -10.48
C SER A 12 31.43 1.61 -10.42
N PHE A 13 32.55 2.17 -9.98
CA PHE A 13 32.74 3.63 -9.84
C PHE A 13 32.30 4.43 -11.10
N PRO A 14 32.53 3.96 -12.34
CA PRO A 14 32.10 4.67 -13.56
C PRO A 14 30.58 4.81 -13.72
N GLU A 15 29.81 3.87 -13.20
CA GLU A 15 28.35 3.86 -13.30
C GLU A 15 27.71 4.90 -12.37
N PHE A 16 28.30 5.08 -11.19
CA PHE A 16 27.87 6.11 -10.24
C PHE A 16 28.21 7.52 -10.75
N GLU A 17 29.39 7.73 -11.35
CA GLU A 17 29.73 9.03 -11.96
C GLU A 17 28.77 9.40 -13.08
N LYS A 18 28.36 8.43 -13.91
CA LYS A 18 27.34 8.67 -14.95
C LYS A 18 25.99 9.10 -14.36
N ILE A 19 25.55 8.52 -13.25
CA ILE A 19 24.32 8.93 -12.57
C ILE A 19 24.41 10.39 -12.10
N LEU A 20 25.56 10.77 -11.53
CA LEU A 20 25.82 12.15 -11.11
C LEU A 20 25.80 13.13 -12.29
N GLU A 21 26.42 12.76 -13.42
CA GLU A 21 26.37 13.53 -14.67
C GLU A 21 24.95 13.68 -15.20
N THR A 22 24.16 12.60 -15.22
CA THR A 22 22.75 12.63 -15.63
C THR A 22 21.95 13.57 -14.74
N LEU A 23 22.14 13.52 -13.42
CA LEU A 23 21.46 14.43 -12.50
C LEU A 23 21.82 15.91 -12.76
N GLU A 24 23.10 16.20 -13.04
CA GLU A 24 23.62 17.54 -13.30
C GLU A 24 23.21 18.10 -14.68
N ASP A 25 23.09 17.27 -15.72
CA ASP A 25 22.69 17.68 -17.07
C ASP A 25 21.28 18.30 -17.10
N GLY A 26 20.40 17.90 -16.19
CA GLY A 26 19.08 18.52 -16.04
C GLY A 26 18.06 18.12 -17.12
N LYS A 27 18.44 17.35 -18.15
CA LYS A 27 17.55 16.96 -19.26
C LYS A 27 17.27 15.48 -19.31
N SER A 28 18.28 14.63 -19.17
CA SER A 28 18.10 13.18 -19.19
C SER A 28 17.43 12.66 -17.91
N THR A 29 16.63 11.60 -18.00
CA THR A 29 16.06 10.91 -16.84
C THR A 29 16.93 9.73 -16.43
N LEU A 30 16.96 9.40 -15.14
CA LEU A 30 17.60 8.16 -14.69
C LEU A 30 16.79 6.95 -15.15
N THR A 31 17.48 5.87 -15.51
CA THR A 31 16.82 4.58 -15.81
C THR A 31 16.38 3.87 -14.52
N GLU A 32 15.50 2.88 -14.63
CA GLU A 32 15.08 2.06 -13.48
C GLU A 32 16.29 1.35 -12.82
N GLU A 33 17.24 0.85 -13.62
CA GLU A 33 18.47 0.24 -13.11
C GLU A 33 19.35 1.26 -12.37
N GLU A 34 19.47 2.48 -12.90
CA GLU A 34 20.20 3.56 -12.25
C GLU A 34 19.55 3.97 -10.93
N ILE A 35 18.21 4.06 -10.86
CA ILE A 35 17.45 4.33 -9.63
C ILE A 35 17.65 3.20 -8.61
N ARG A 36 17.55 1.94 -9.01
CA ARG A 36 17.78 0.79 -8.11
C ARG A 36 19.21 0.78 -7.56
N SER A 37 20.19 1.22 -8.34
CA SER A 37 21.58 1.30 -7.91
C SER A 37 21.86 2.37 -6.83
N LEU A 38 20.92 3.28 -6.58
CA LEU A 38 21.02 4.34 -5.57
C LEU A 38 20.65 3.88 -4.15
N THR A 39 20.32 2.59 -3.96
CA THR A 39 20.11 1.99 -2.64
C THR A 39 21.41 1.91 -1.82
N ASP A 40 21.30 1.98 -0.49
CA ASP A 40 22.38 1.75 0.50
C ASP A 40 23.71 2.47 0.15
N LEU A 41 23.61 3.76 -0.21
CA LEU A 41 24.79 4.55 -0.57
C LEU A 41 25.71 4.74 0.64
N ALA A 42 26.93 4.23 0.51
CA ALA A 42 28.02 4.54 1.42
C ALA A 42 28.26 6.06 1.55
N GLU A 43 28.77 6.49 2.71
CA GLU A 43 28.88 7.89 3.10
C GLU A 43 29.61 8.77 2.07
N ASP A 44 30.71 8.29 1.48
CA ASP A 44 31.47 9.02 0.48
C ASP A 44 30.66 9.29 -0.80
N ARG A 45 29.88 8.31 -1.23
CA ARG A 45 28.98 8.42 -2.38
C ARG A 45 27.75 9.26 -2.09
N ALA A 46 27.12 9.06 -0.93
CA ALA A 46 26.01 9.91 -0.49
C ALA A 46 26.44 11.39 -0.43
N ASN A 47 27.63 11.68 0.10
CA ASN A 47 28.18 13.04 0.12
C ASN A 47 28.48 13.59 -1.28
N ALA A 48 28.92 12.76 -2.23
CA ALA A 48 29.10 13.17 -3.62
C ALA A 48 27.75 13.47 -4.30
N PHE A 49 26.74 12.61 -4.08
CA PHE A 49 25.39 12.79 -4.55
C PHE A 49 24.78 14.10 -4.05
N HIS A 50 24.87 14.36 -2.74
CA HIS A 50 24.32 15.56 -2.10
C HIS A 50 24.86 16.88 -2.66
N LYS A 51 26.12 16.91 -3.11
CA LYS A 51 26.70 18.12 -3.75
C LYS A 51 26.01 18.51 -5.05
N ILE A 52 25.43 17.54 -5.75
CA ILE A 52 24.66 17.76 -6.97
C ILE A 52 23.19 17.92 -6.59
N TRP A 53 22.65 17.02 -5.77
CA TRP A 53 21.26 17.02 -5.33
C TRP A 53 20.80 18.35 -4.74
N ASP A 54 21.64 19.02 -3.93
CA ASP A 54 21.32 20.34 -3.35
C ASP A 54 21.10 21.45 -4.41
N LYS A 55 21.56 21.24 -5.64
CA LYS A 55 21.41 22.19 -6.76
C LYS A 55 20.31 21.81 -7.75
N VAL A 56 19.79 20.58 -7.65
CA VAL A 56 18.70 20.10 -8.50
C VAL A 56 17.42 20.83 -8.10
N ASP A 57 16.66 21.28 -9.09
CA ASP A 57 15.37 21.94 -8.87
C ASP A 57 14.32 20.96 -8.31
N ASP A 58 13.28 21.51 -7.70
CA ASP A 58 12.28 20.72 -6.98
C ASP A 58 11.51 19.75 -7.90
N GLU A 59 11.21 20.13 -9.14
CA GLU A 59 10.47 19.30 -10.08
C GLU A 59 11.25 18.04 -10.42
N ARG A 60 12.54 18.22 -10.74
CA ARG A 60 13.44 17.11 -11.02
C ARG A 60 13.73 16.26 -9.79
N LYS A 61 13.80 16.84 -8.59
CA LYS A 61 13.88 16.06 -7.34
C LYS A 61 12.66 15.17 -7.18
N MET A 62 11.46 15.74 -7.29
CA MET A 62 10.21 14.98 -7.16
C MET A 62 10.11 13.85 -8.18
N LEU A 63 10.52 14.08 -9.44
CA LEU A 63 10.54 13.05 -10.47
C LEU A 63 11.39 11.83 -10.05
N ASN A 64 12.64 12.08 -9.62
CA ASN A 64 13.55 11.01 -9.24
C ASN A 64 13.12 10.33 -7.92
N MET A 65 12.62 11.09 -6.95
CA MET A 65 12.14 10.52 -5.69
C MET A 65 10.88 9.67 -5.87
N ARG A 66 9.99 10.03 -6.81
CA ARG A 66 8.84 9.16 -7.17
C ARG A 66 9.30 7.86 -7.82
N ALA A 67 10.33 7.92 -8.67
CA ALA A 67 10.93 6.70 -9.24
C ALA A 67 11.58 5.83 -8.15
N MET A 68 12.27 6.43 -7.16
CA MET A 68 12.79 5.70 -6.00
C MET A 68 11.67 5.05 -5.20
N LEU A 69 10.57 5.77 -4.97
CA LEU A 69 9.40 5.29 -4.25
C LEU A 69 8.77 4.10 -4.96
N SER A 70 8.56 4.20 -6.28
CA SER A 70 8.09 3.09 -7.09
C SER A 70 9.02 1.89 -7.06
N ALA A 71 10.33 2.10 -7.05
CA ALA A 71 11.30 1.02 -6.97
C ALA A 71 11.23 0.33 -5.60
N ALA A 72 11.16 1.10 -4.52
CA ALA A 72 11.03 0.59 -3.15
C ALA A 72 9.72 -0.16 -2.93
N HIS A 73 8.63 0.22 -3.61
CA HIS A 73 7.37 -0.53 -3.56
C HIS A 73 7.49 -1.93 -4.17
N LYS A 74 8.25 -2.06 -5.26
CA LYS A 74 8.46 -3.35 -5.94
C LYS A 74 9.51 -4.23 -5.26
N ASP A 75 10.41 -3.62 -4.51
CA ASP A 75 11.51 -4.30 -3.86
C ASP A 75 11.81 -3.62 -2.52
N ILE A 76 11.22 -4.20 -1.48
CA ILE A 76 11.32 -3.74 -0.09
C ILE A 76 12.77 -3.71 0.42
N LEU A 77 13.72 -4.36 -0.24
CA LEU A 77 15.14 -4.35 0.16
C LEU A 77 15.88 -3.07 -0.27
N LEU A 78 15.22 -2.18 -1.01
CA LEU A 78 15.82 -0.92 -1.44
C LEU A 78 15.70 0.16 -0.36
N ASP A 79 16.84 0.66 0.11
CA ASP A 79 16.94 1.72 1.12
C ASP A 79 17.55 3.00 0.51
N TYR A 80 16.73 4.05 0.41
CA TYR A 80 17.13 5.37 -0.09
C TYR A 80 17.38 6.40 1.02
N THR A 81 17.40 5.99 2.29
CA THR A 81 17.54 6.86 3.47
C THR A 81 18.76 7.79 3.38
N ALA A 82 19.90 7.27 2.92
CA ALA A 82 21.14 8.05 2.79
C ALA A 82 20.98 9.27 1.86
N ILE A 83 20.07 9.18 0.89
CA ILE A 83 19.73 10.24 -0.06
C ILE A 83 18.67 11.15 0.56
N VAL A 84 17.50 10.63 0.94
CA VAL A 84 16.33 11.50 1.17
C VAL A 84 16.22 12.08 2.58
N ARG A 85 17.06 11.65 3.54
CA ARG A 85 17.02 12.16 4.92
C ARG A 85 17.09 13.68 5.06
N THR A 86 17.78 14.36 4.14
CA THR A 86 17.92 15.83 4.20
C THR A 86 16.75 16.57 3.55
N ASP A 87 15.94 15.84 2.78
CA ASP A 87 14.76 16.33 2.08
C ASP A 87 13.54 16.46 3.02
N LEU A 88 13.57 15.82 4.20
CA LEU A 88 12.65 16.11 5.32
C LEU A 88 12.67 17.57 5.78
N LEU A 89 13.73 18.32 5.44
CA LEU A 89 13.87 19.75 5.74
C LEU A 89 13.62 20.64 4.51
N SER A 90 13.11 20.08 3.40
CA SER A 90 12.83 20.85 2.19
C SER A 90 11.75 21.90 2.44
N ALA A 91 11.88 23.06 1.78
CA ALA A 91 10.82 24.08 1.77
C ALA A 91 9.56 23.56 1.05
N ASN A 92 9.75 22.68 0.06
CA ASN A 92 8.66 22.13 -0.72
C ASN A 92 7.97 20.97 0.04
N PRO A 93 6.66 21.08 0.34
CA PRO A 93 5.94 20.06 1.09
C PRO A 93 5.90 18.71 0.36
N ALA A 94 5.80 18.69 -0.97
CA ALA A 94 5.76 17.43 -1.73
C ALA A 94 7.08 16.63 -1.60
N ILE A 95 8.22 17.34 -1.58
CA ILE A 95 9.54 16.71 -1.35
C ILE A 95 9.63 16.13 0.06
N ARG A 96 9.19 16.90 1.08
CA ARG A 96 9.16 16.41 2.47
C ARG A 96 8.29 15.15 2.59
N ARG A 97 7.13 15.15 1.92
CA ARG A 97 6.19 14.05 1.92
C ARG A 97 6.78 12.77 1.31
N ILE A 98 7.39 12.86 0.13
CA ILE A 98 8.03 11.68 -0.50
C ILE A 98 9.19 11.18 0.36
N ALA A 99 10.01 12.08 0.92
CA ALA A 99 11.12 11.70 1.79
C ALA A 99 10.64 10.96 3.05
N LEU A 100 9.51 11.40 3.61
CA LEU A 100 8.90 10.78 4.78
C LEU A 100 8.46 9.33 4.49
N HIS A 101 7.80 9.10 3.34
CA HIS A 101 7.35 7.77 2.92
C HIS A 101 8.49 6.83 2.51
N LEU A 102 9.52 7.34 1.82
CA LEU A 102 10.73 6.57 1.51
C LEU A 102 11.49 6.09 2.76
N MET A 103 11.21 6.66 3.92
CA MET A 103 11.87 6.33 5.19
C MET A 103 10.90 5.72 6.21
N GLN A 104 9.65 5.43 5.82
CA GLN A 104 8.60 5.06 6.78
C GLN A 104 8.91 3.80 7.58
N ASP A 105 9.72 2.88 7.04
CA ASP A 105 10.13 1.64 7.70
C ASP A 105 11.36 1.77 8.61
N LEU A 106 12.00 2.95 8.64
CA LEU A 106 13.18 3.18 9.47
C LEU A 106 12.80 3.24 10.97
N ARG A 107 13.26 2.31 11.81
CA ARG A 107 12.91 2.28 13.26
C ARG A 107 13.94 2.90 14.21
N THR A 108 14.86 3.69 13.67
CA THR A 108 15.89 4.39 14.47
C THR A 108 15.30 5.47 15.39
N SER A 109 15.97 5.71 16.53
CA SER A 109 15.57 6.74 17.49
C SER A 109 15.54 8.15 16.88
N TRP A 110 16.50 8.49 16.01
CA TRP A 110 16.54 9.82 15.41
C TRP A 110 15.35 10.07 14.48
N PHE A 111 14.93 9.04 13.72
CA PHE A 111 13.79 9.18 12.82
C PHE A 111 12.49 9.27 13.62
N LEU A 112 12.32 8.47 14.67
CA LEU A 112 11.18 8.61 15.59
C LEU A 112 11.07 10.05 16.13
N GLU A 113 12.16 10.63 16.62
CA GLU A 113 12.15 12.02 17.11
C GLU A 113 11.83 13.03 15.98
N GLU A 114 12.24 12.74 14.75
CA GLU A 114 11.93 13.58 13.59
C GLU A 114 10.46 13.50 13.18
N VAL A 115 9.88 12.31 13.14
CA VAL A 115 8.44 12.12 12.89
C VAL A 115 7.62 12.81 14.00
N ILE A 116 7.99 12.64 15.28
CA ILE A 116 7.37 13.37 16.40
C ILE A 116 7.45 14.88 16.20
N ARG A 117 8.60 15.41 15.76
CA ARG A 117 8.75 16.84 15.48
C ARG A 117 7.83 17.28 14.34
N ILE A 118 7.73 16.51 13.25
CA ILE A 118 6.90 16.81 12.08
C ILE A 118 5.42 16.91 12.48
N THR A 119 4.89 15.93 13.23
CA THR A 119 3.48 15.97 13.71
C THR A 119 3.13 17.24 14.49
N GLN A 120 4.11 17.82 15.21
CA GLN A 120 3.91 19.00 16.04
C GLN A 120 4.14 20.32 15.31
N THR A 121 5.03 20.36 14.32
CA THR A 121 5.61 21.61 13.83
C THR A 121 5.49 21.85 12.33
N ASP A 122 5.18 20.82 11.52
CA ASP A 122 5.01 21.06 10.08
C ASP A 122 3.85 22.04 9.84
N THR A 123 3.92 22.82 8.77
CA THR A 123 2.87 23.77 8.41
C THR A 123 1.83 23.13 7.49
N ASP A 124 2.21 22.07 6.80
CA ASP A 124 1.35 21.36 5.88
C ASP A 124 0.55 20.27 6.64
N PRO A 125 -0.79 20.32 6.60
CA PRO A 125 -1.62 19.34 7.31
C PRO A 125 -1.47 17.92 6.77
N GLU A 126 -1.22 17.73 5.47
CA GLU A 126 -1.11 16.39 4.88
C GLU A 126 0.18 15.71 5.33
N ILE A 127 1.29 16.44 5.42
CA ILE A 127 2.53 15.91 6.00
C ILE A 127 2.34 15.54 7.47
N LYS A 128 1.53 16.29 8.23
CA LYS A 128 1.21 15.90 9.61
C LYS A 128 0.42 14.60 9.66
N LYS A 129 -0.56 14.42 8.78
CA LYS A 129 -1.37 13.19 8.71
C LYS A 129 -0.47 11.98 8.41
N ASP A 130 0.38 12.08 7.40
CA ASP A 130 1.36 11.03 7.06
C ASP A 130 2.30 10.74 8.24
N ALA A 131 2.81 11.78 8.92
CA ALA A 131 3.68 11.58 10.09
C ALA A 131 2.94 10.95 11.27
N ILE A 132 1.65 11.24 11.46
CA ILE A 132 0.81 10.63 12.49
C ILE A 132 0.61 9.14 12.19
N GLU A 133 0.35 8.79 10.93
CA GLU A 133 0.23 7.40 10.48
C GLU A 133 1.52 6.61 10.73
N ILE A 134 2.67 7.17 10.33
CA ILE A 134 3.98 6.56 10.60
C ILE A 134 4.22 6.39 12.11
N LEU A 135 3.81 7.34 12.97
CA LEU A 135 3.85 7.13 14.42
C LEU A 135 2.93 5.99 14.88
N GLY A 136 1.80 5.77 14.22
CA GLY A 136 0.94 4.61 14.44
C GLY A 136 1.68 3.30 14.14
N PHE A 137 2.41 3.23 13.03
CA PHE A 137 3.26 2.08 12.69
C PHE A 137 4.38 1.85 13.72
N PHE A 138 5.00 2.92 14.21
CA PHE A 138 5.91 2.82 15.35
C PHE A 138 5.23 2.22 16.59
N LEU A 139 3.98 2.61 16.91
CA LEU A 139 3.27 2.02 18.05
C LEU A 139 3.04 0.52 17.83
N ASP A 140 2.49 0.14 16.68
CA ASP A 140 2.21 -1.24 16.31
C ASP A 140 3.45 -2.14 16.48
N ASP A 141 4.59 -1.72 15.93
CA ASP A 141 5.85 -2.48 16.01
C ASP A 141 6.42 -2.55 17.45
N LEU A 142 6.17 -1.53 18.27
CA LEU A 142 6.76 -1.40 19.61
C LEU A 142 5.91 -2.02 20.72
N ILE A 143 4.61 -2.31 20.51
CA ILE A 143 3.70 -2.82 21.54
C ILE A 143 4.24 -4.10 22.22
N SER A 144 4.78 -5.01 21.42
CA SER A 144 5.32 -6.28 21.91
C SER A 144 6.78 -6.16 22.40
N GLN A 145 7.43 -5.02 22.20
CA GLN A 145 8.85 -4.80 22.49
C GLN A 145 9.07 -4.25 23.90
N LYS A 146 9.19 -5.16 24.88
CA LYS A 146 9.37 -4.81 26.30
C LYS A 146 10.63 -3.98 26.60
N HIS A 147 11.65 -4.05 25.74
CA HIS A 147 12.92 -3.34 25.93
C HIS A 147 12.93 -1.94 25.29
N GLN A 148 11.89 -1.54 24.55
CA GLN A 148 11.79 -0.25 23.85
C GLN A 148 10.63 0.63 24.38
N GLN A 149 10.23 0.42 25.63
CA GLN A 149 9.08 1.11 26.24
C GLN A 149 9.24 2.62 26.27
N LEU A 150 10.48 3.13 26.31
CA LEU A 150 10.70 4.58 26.23
C LEU A 150 10.34 5.16 24.86
N LYS A 151 10.65 4.44 23.75
CA LYS A 151 10.26 4.85 22.39
C LYS A 151 8.75 4.83 22.24
N LEU A 152 8.11 3.75 22.71
CA LEU A 152 6.65 3.60 22.72
C LEU A 152 5.97 4.77 23.44
N GLU A 153 6.39 5.08 24.67
CA GLU A 153 5.82 6.17 25.47
C GLU A 153 6.05 7.56 24.87
N ARG A 154 7.12 7.76 24.10
CA ARG A 154 7.36 9.01 23.38
C ARG A 154 6.39 9.19 22.22
N ALA A 155 6.25 8.17 21.36
CA ALA A 155 5.30 8.17 20.24
C ALA A 155 3.87 8.37 20.77
N ARG A 156 3.46 7.57 21.75
CA ARG A 156 2.16 7.65 22.43
C ARG A 156 1.86 9.05 22.96
N ARG A 157 2.81 9.65 23.71
CA ARG A 157 2.62 11.00 24.27
C ARG A 157 2.53 12.09 23.20
N ALA A 158 3.23 11.94 22.08
CA ALA A 158 3.11 12.87 20.97
C ALA A 158 1.70 12.83 20.38
N LEU A 159 1.18 11.64 20.12
CA LEU A 159 -0.17 11.42 19.57
C LEU A 159 -1.28 11.86 20.52
N LEU A 160 -1.16 11.60 21.83
CA LEU A 160 -2.15 12.04 22.83
C LEU A 160 -2.37 13.56 22.86
N LYS A 161 -1.37 14.36 22.46
CA LYS A 161 -1.53 15.82 22.35
C LYS A 161 -2.38 16.23 21.16
N LEU A 162 -2.48 15.39 20.14
CA LEU A 162 -3.18 15.65 18.88
C LEU A 162 -4.65 15.22 18.90
N VAL A 163 -5.04 14.38 19.85
CA VAL A 163 -6.44 13.95 20.08
C VAL A 163 -7.40 15.14 20.32
N ASN A 164 -6.87 16.30 20.76
CA ASN A 164 -7.63 17.52 20.95
C ASN A 164 -7.17 18.66 20.02
N ALA A 165 -6.61 18.34 18.85
CA ALA A 165 -6.25 19.35 17.87
C ALA A 165 -7.47 20.16 17.41
N GLU A 166 -7.26 21.41 17.01
CA GLU A 166 -8.35 22.25 16.48
C GLU A 166 -8.85 21.72 15.13
N GLN A 167 -7.97 21.09 14.36
CA GLN A 167 -8.29 20.48 13.06
C GLN A 167 -8.79 19.06 13.29
N GLN A 168 -10.04 18.81 12.90
CA GLN A 168 -10.73 17.55 13.14
C GLN A 168 -10.05 16.34 12.45
N ASP A 169 -9.59 16.50 11.21
CA ASP A 169 -8.88 15.42 10.51
C ASP A 169 -7.62 14.97 11.27
N ILE A 170 -6.90 15.90 11.90
CA ILE A 170 -5.72 15.57 12.71
C ILE A 170 -6.11 14.78 13.96
N CYS A 171 -7.26 15.09 14.57
CA CYS A 171 -7.80 14.31 15.68
C CYS A 171 -8.13 12.87 15.24
N PHE A 172 -8.72 12.70 14.05
CA PHE A 172 -9.08 11.38 13.52
C PHE A 172 -7.84 10.56 13.12
N CYS A 173 -6.83 11.16 12.50
CA CYS A 173 -5.56 10.47 12.27
C CYS A 173 -4.89 10.08 13.59
N ALA A 174 -4.91 10.95 14.60
CA ALA A 174 -4.33 10.63 15.91
C ALA A 174 -5.12 9.53 16.64
N MET A 175 -6.44 9.54 16.53
CA MET A 175 -7.34 8.49 17.02
C MET A 175 -6.98 7.14 16.41
N GLU A 176 -6.86 7.09 15.09
CA GLU A 176 -6.46 5.92 14.33
C GLU A 176 -5.09 5.37 14.75
N ALA A 177 -4.07 6.22 14.87
CA ALA A 177 -2.74 5.81 15.28
C ALA A 177 -2.72 5.28 16.73
N LEU A 178 -3.47 5.91 17.63
CA LEU A 178 -3.60 5.45 19.02
C LEU A 178 -4.47 4.20 19.17
N ALA A 179 -5.23 3.83 18.14
CA ALA A 179 -6.10 2.65 18.19
C ALA A 179 -5.32 1.35 18.32
N TYR A 180 -4.08 1.28 17.83
CA TYR A 180 -3.17 0.15 18.09
C TYR A 180 -2.98 -0.12 19.59
N LEU A 181 -3.10 0.90 20.45
CA LEU A 181 -2.98 0.78 21.91
C LEU A 181 -4.32 0.64 22.63
N ASP A 182 -5.45 0.70 21.92
CA ASP A 182 -6.80 0.75 22.48
C ASP A 182 -6.96 1.79 23.61
N GLU A 183 -6.49 3.01 23.38
CA GLU A 183 -6.57 4.08 24.38
C GLU A 183 -8.01 4.50 24.69
N GLU A 184 -8.45 4.46 25.95
CA GLU A 184 -9.83 4.84 26.32
C GLU A 184 -10.23 6.26 25.85
N VAL A 185 -9.25 7.18 25.73
CA VAL A 185 -9.48 8.56 25.28
C VAL A 185 -10.01 8.64 23.84
N ILE A 186 -9.77 7.62 23.02
CA ILE A 186 -10.17 7.61 21.61
C ILE A 186 -11.58 7.08 21.39
N HIS A 187 -12.16 6.33 22.33
CA HIS A 187 -13.50 5.73 22.14
C HIS A 187 -14.63 6.76 21.91
N PRO A 188 -14.65 7.95 22.57
CA PRO A 188 -15.60 9.00 22.22
C PRO A 188 -15.43 9.54 20.80
N LEU A 189 -14.20 9.56 20.26
CA LEU A 189 -13.95 9.98 18.87
C LEU A 189 -14.43 8.92 17.87
N ILE A 190 -14.22 7.63 18.17
CA ILE A 190 -14.74 6.53 17.34
C ILE A 190 -16.28 6.62 17.27
N ARG A 191 -16.95 6.82 18.40
CA ARG A 191 -18.41 7.06 18.43
C ARG A 191 -18.82 8.28 17.62
N LEU A 192 -18.03 9.36 17.68
CA LEU A 192 -18.31 10.56 16.89
C LEU A 192 -18.25 10.26 15.38
N CYS A 193 -17.28 9.46 14.93
CA CYS A 193 -17.17 9.05 13.54
C CYS A 193 -18.45 8.38 13.03
N PHE A 194 -19.01 7.43 13.80
CA PHE A 194 -20.25 6.72 13.43
C PHE A 194 -21.53 7.58 13.47
N THR A 195 -21.46 8.83 13.95
CA THR A 195 -22.56 9.80 13.82
C THR A 195 -22.45 10.68 12.58
N SER A 196 -21.34 10.60 11.84
CA SER A 196 -21.08 11.41 10.67
C SER A 196 -21.79 10.86 9.43
N HIS A 197 -22.11 11.75 8.49
CA HIS A 197 -22.57 11.39 7.14
C HIS A 197 -21.45 11.55 6.11
N ASP A 198 -20.27 11.99 6.55
CA ASP A 198 -19.08 12.12 5.71
C ASP A 198 -18.36 10.76 5.60
N PRO A 199 -18.23 10.18 4.39
CA PRO A 199 -17.61 8.87 4.20
C PRO A 199 -16.19 8.76 4.76
N GLN A 200 -15.38 9.81 4.62
CA GLN A 200 -13.99 9.81 5.10
C GLN A 200 -13.92 9.77 6.64
N THR A 201 -14.84 10.46 7.30
CA THR A 201 -14.99 10.40 8.75
C THR A 201 -15.45 9.02 9.23
N LEU A 202 -16.41 8.39 8.55
CA LEU A 202 -16.85 7.02 8.84
C LEU A 202 -15.71 6.02 8.66
N ALA A 203 -15.01 6.10 7.53
CA ALA A 203 -13.84 5.27 7.22
C ALA A 203 -12.73 5.43 8.28
N SER A 204 -12.51 6.64 8.81
CA SER A 204 -11.55 6.86 9.91
C SER A 204 -11.97 6.13 11.20
N GLY A 205 -13.27 6.11 11.50
CA GLY A 205 -13.82 5.33 12.62
C GLY A 205 -13.59 3.82 12.43
N LEU A 206 -13.90 3.30 11.25
CA LEU A 206 -13.71 1.89 10.89
C LEU A 206 -12.23 1.47 10.93
N ARG A 207 -11.31 2.29 10.44
CA ARG A 207 -9.85 2.07 10.57
C ARG A 207 -9.40 2.01 12.03
N ALA A 208 -9.96 2.84 12.90
CA ALA A 208 -9.69 2.75 14.35
C ALA A 208 -10.29 1.48 14.98
N VAL A 209 -11.45 1.01 14.51
CA VAL A 209 -12.02 -0.28 14.94
C VAL A 209 -11.11 -1.43 14.53
N GLN A 210 -10.66 -1.45 13.28
CA GLN A 210 -9.75 -2.46 12.75
C GLN A 210 -8.47 -2.56 13.60
N ARG A 211 -7.87 -1.43 13.97
CA ARG A 211 -6.62 -1.38 14.75
C ARG A 211 -6.81 -1.69 16.24
N SER A 212 -7.91 -1.26 16.85
CA SER A 212 -8.19 -1.53 18.27
C SER A 212 -8.75 -2.93 18.53
N MET A 213 -9.32 -3.57 17.51
CA MET A 213 -9.90 -4.91 17.55
C MET A 213 -10.90 -5.14 18.71
N ARG A 214 -11.62 -4.09 19.14
CA ARG A 214 -12.62 -4.24 20.20
C ARG A 214 -13.95 -4.76 19.65
N ALA A 215 -14.39 -5.89 20.18
CA ALA A 215 -15.66 -6.51 19.81
C ALA A 215 -16.91 -5.63 20.09
N GLU A 216 -16.80 -4.57 20.90
CA GLU A 216 -17.92 -3.66 21.16
C GLU A 216 -18.39 -2.89 19.90
N TRP A 217 -17.54 -2.75 18.90
CA TRP A 217 -17.84 -2.05 17.63
C TRP A 217 -18.43 -2.95 16.54
N GLN A 218 -18.67 -4.24 16.82
CA GLN A 218 -19.18 -5.18 15.81
C GLN A 218 -20.53 -4.75 15.22
N GLN A 219 -21.37 -4.04 16.00
CA GLN A 219 -22.63 -3.53 15.48
C GLN A 219 -22.41 -2.39 14.48
N ASP A 220 -21.54 -1.43 14.81
CA ASP A 220 -21.20 -0.32 13.92
C ASP A 220 -20.56 -0.82 12.62
N VAL A 221 -19.68 -1.83 12.69
CA VAL A 221 -19.11 -2.48 11.49
C VAL A 221 -20.19 -3.14 10.65
N ARG A 222 -21.08 -3.92 11.26
CA ARG A 222 -22.17 -4.62 10.56
C ARG A 222 -23.08 -3.66 9.79
N GLU A 223 -23.38 -2.49 10.37
CA GLU A 223 -24.23 -1.47 9.76
C GLU A 223 -23.59 -0.78 8.54
N ASN A 224 -22.28 -0.97 8.30
CA ASN A 224 -21.53 -0.35 7.22
C ASN A 224 -20.98 -1.35 6.17
N LEU A 225 -21.25 -2.66 6.30
CA LEU A 225 -20.73 -3.70 5.39
C LEU A 225 -21.26 -3.58 3.95
N ASP A 226 -22.45 -3.00 3.76
CA ASP A 226 -23.10 -2.80 2.46
C ASP A 226 -23.23 -1.31 2.10
N HIS A 227 -22.39 -0.47 2.71
CA HIS A 227 -22.43 0.97 2.49
C HIS A 227 -22.22 1.34 1.00
N GLU A 228 -22.94 2.35 0.53
CA GLU A 228 -22.92 2.76 -0.89
C GLU A 228 -21.55 3.30 -1.31
N ASP A 229 -20.92 4.08 -0.44
CA ASP A 229 -19.57 4.59 -0.62
C ASP A 229 -18.52 3.45 -0.50
N PRO A 230 -17.71 3.20 -1.55
CA PRO A 230 -16.71 2.14 -1.55
C PRO A 230 -15.68 2.26 -0.43
N THR A 231 -15.23 3.48 -0.08
CA THR A 231 -14.24 3.66 0.98
C THR A 231 -14.77 3.18 2.31
N VAL A 232 -16.02 3.51 2.64
CA VAL A 232 -16.66 3.03 3.89
C VAL A 232 -16.84 1.51 3.87
N ARG A 233 -17.29 0.96 2.73
CA ARG A 233 -17.52 -0.48 2.58
C ARG A 233 -16.23 -1.28 2.72
N ILE A 234 -15.14 -0.86 2.07
CA ILE A 234 -13.82 -1.51 2.15
C ILE A 234 -13.33 -1.52 3.61
N GLU A 235 -13.41 -0.38 4.30
CA GLU A 235 -12.98 -0.30 5.70
C GLU A 235 -13.88 -1.11 6.64
N ALA A 236 -15.17 -1.24 6.35
CA ALA A 236 -16.07 -2.11 7.11
C ALA A 236 -15.72 -3.59 6.92
N ILE A 237 -15.40 -4.01 5.69
CA ILE A 237 -14.95 -5.37 5.39
C ILE A 237 -13.63 -5.66 6.12
N ARG A 238 -12.64 -4.76 6.03
CA ARG A 238 -11.36 -4.84 6.75
C ARG A 238 -11.56 -4.94 8.26
N ALA A 239 -12.42 -4.10 8.83
CA ALA A 239 -12.75 -4.14 10.25
C ALA A 239 -13.45 -5.44 10.67
N ALA A 240 -14.33 -6.00 9.81
CA ALA A 240 -14.98 -7.28 10.06
C ALA A 240 -13.98 -8.45 10.07
N GLY A 241 -13.00 -8.41 9.16
CA GLY A 241 -11.86 -9.33 9.14
C GLY A 241 -11.04 -9.27 10.42
N ALA A 242 -10.57 -8.08 10.79
CA ALA A 242 -9.76 -7.86 11.99
C ALA A 242 -10.49 -8.26 13.29
N LEU A 243 -11.79 -8.05 13.37
CA LEU A 243 -12.63 -8.47 14.48
C LEU A 243 -13.07 -9.95 14.41
N GLN A 244 -12.66 -10.68 13.37
CA GLN A 244 -13.03 -12.07 13.09
C GLN A 244 -14.56 -12.30 13.17
N MET A 245 -15.34 -11.38 12.60
CA MET A 245 -16.80 -11.34 12.70
C MET A 245 -17.45 -12.45 11.87
N LYS A 246 -17.70 -13.62 12.47
CA LYS A 246 -18.41 -14.75 11.83
C LYS A 246 -19.77 -14.34 11.24
N SER A 247 -20.48 -13.42 11.87
CA SER A 247 -21.77 -12.92 11.37
C SER A 247 -21.67 -12.04 10.11
N ALA A 248 -20.47 -11.69 9.66
CA ALA A 248 -20.22 -10.97 8.42
C ALA A 248 -19.79 -11.90 7.28
N LEU A 249 -19.50 -13.18 7.59
CA LEU A 249 -18.89 -14.10 6.63
C LEU A 249 -19.76 -14.29 5.39
N ASP A 250 -21.06 -14.58 5.56
CA ASP A 250 -22.02 -14.73 4.45
C ASP A 250 -22.03 -13.53 3.48
N ASN A 251 -21.95 -12.31 4.03
CA ASN A 251 -21.88 -11.09 3.21
C ASN A 251 -20.56 -11.01 2.42
N ILE A 252 -19.45 -11.40 3.05
CA ILE A 252 -18.12 -11.37 2.43
C ILE A 252 -18.01 -12.48 1.37
N LEU A 253 -18.47 -13.70 1.64
CA LEU A 253 -18.49 -14.80 0.67
C LEU A 253 -19.35 -14.44 -0.53
N LEU A 254 -20.52 -13.82 -0.33
CA LEU A 254 -21.35 -13.29 -1.42
C LEU A 254 -20.64 -12.24 -2.28
N LEU A 255 -19.79 -11.40 -1.69
CA LEU A 255 -18.96 -10.45 -2.45
C LEU A 255 -17.90 -11.19 -3.28
N LEU A 256 -17.27 -12.22 -2.71
CA LEU A 256 -16.27 -13.03 -3.41
C LEU A 256 -16.85 -13.79 -4.60
N THR A 257 -18.12 -14.19 -4.59
CA THR A 257 -18.77 -14.77 -5.79
C THR A 257 -18.88 -13.78 -6.96
N GLN A 258 -18.60 -12.50 -6.72
CA GLN A 258 -18.68 -11.40 -7.70
C GLN A 258 -17.29 -10.82 -8.00
N PHE A 259 -16.22 -11.59 -7.78
CA PHE A 259 -14.83 -11.15 -7.91
C PHE A 259 -14.50 -10.40 -9.22
N ASP A 260 -15.15 -10.78 -10.33
CA ASP A 260 -14.95 -10.16 -11.64
C ASP A 260 -15.81 -8.90 -11.87
N ARG A 261 -16.66 -8.53 -10.92
CA ARG A 261 -17.64 -7.42 -10.99
C ARG A 261 -17.45 -6.35 -9.93
N ILE A 262 -16.53 -6.55 -9.00
CA ILE A 262 -16.16 -5.58 -7.97
C ILE A 262 -14.79 -4.99 -8.29
N ASP A 263 -14.48 -3.81 -7.73
CA ASP A 263 -13.14 -3.25 -7.84
C ASP A 263 -12.11 -4.10 -7.07
N GLN A 264 -10.86 -4.05 -7.55
CA GLN A 264 -9.76 -4.84 -6.98
C GLN A 264 -9.56 -4.58 -5.48
N GLU A 265 -9.72 -3.33 -5.03
CA GLU A 265 -9.53 -2.98 -3.63
C GLU A 265 -10.57 -3.64 -2.71
N THR A 266 -11.83 -3.68 -3.15
CA THR A 266 -12.91 -4.41 -2.48
C THR A 266 -12.65 -5.92 -2.50
N LEU A 267 -12.16 -6.48 -3.61
CA LEU A 267 -11.81 -7.89 -3.71
C LEU A 267 -10.69 -8.27 -2.73
N ASP A 268 -9.58 -7.52 -2.72
CA ASP A 268 -8.46 -7.73 -1.79
C ASP A 268 -8.93 -7.71 -0.34
N ALA A 269 -9.74 -6.69 0.01
CA ALA A 269 -10.29 -6.54 1.36
C ALA A 269 -11.18 -7.73 1.74
N ALA A 270 -12.01 -8.21 0.80
CA ALA A 270 -12.89 -9.36 1.02
C ALA A 270 -12.09 -10.66 1.19
N ILE A 271 -11.06 -10.90 0.37
CA ILE A 271 -10.18 -12.08 0.47
C ILE A 271 -9.47 -12.08 1.83
N LEU A 272 -8.85 -10.95 2.21
CA LEU A 272 -8.18 -10.83 3.49
C LEU A 272 -9.15 -11.00 4.67
N ALA A 273 -10.31 -10.35 4.63
CA ALA A 273 -11.30 -10.47 5.70
C ALA A 273 -11.83 -11.90 5.84
N ALA A 274 -12.13 -12.58 4.73
CA ALA A 274 -12.53 -13.99 4.72
C ALA A 274 -11.42 -14.88 5.32
N SER A 275 -10.15 -14.62 5.00
CA SER A 275 -9.02 -15.37 5.54
C SER A 275 -8.80 -15.17 7.04
N GLN A 276 -9.06 -13.95 7.54
CA GLN A 276 -8.95 -13.61 8.97
C GLN A 276 -10.13 -14.14 9.78
N ILE A 277 -11.32 -14.19 9.20
CA ILE A 277 -12.49 -14.83 9.82
C ILE A 277 -12.30 -16.35 9.80
N GLY A 278 -11.87 -16.90 8.65
CA GLY A 278 -11.68 -18.32 8.39
C GLY A 278 -12.97 -19.15 8.37
N GLY A 279 -12.81 -20.46 8.20
CA GLY A 279 -13.89 -21.42 8.00
C GLY A 279 -13.62 -22.28 6.76
N GLU A 280 -14.23 -23.46 6.68
CA GLU A 280 -14.02 -24.38 5.55
C GLU A 280 -14.43 -23.74 4.22
N GLU A 281 -15.61 -23.12 4.16
CA GLU A 281 -16.10 -22.44 2.95
C GLU A 281 -15.18 -21.28 2.54
N ALA A 282 -14.68 -20.49 3.51
CA ALA A 282 -13.73 -19.40 3.24
C ALA A 282 -12.41 -19.90 2.66
N SER A 283 -11.82 -20.96 3.24
CA SER A 283 -10.58 -21.57 2.74
C SER A 283 -10.72 -22.08 1.31
N GLU A 284 -11.82 -22.78 1.02
CA GLU A 284 -12.11 -23.30 -0.32
C GLU A 284 -12.36 -22.16 -1.33
N MET A 285 -13.06 -21.10 -0.94
CA MET A 285 -13.28 -19.94 -1.82
C MET A 285 -11.98 -19.23 -2.17
N ILE A 286 -11.11 -19.01 -1.18
CA ILE A 286 -9.80 -18.37 -1.39
C ILE A 286 -8.93 -19.23 -2.30
N SER A 287 -8.96 -20.56 -2.13
CA SER A 287 -8.17 -21.48 -2.95
C SER A 287 -8.62 -21.46 -4.41
N LEU A 288 -9.94 -21.44 -4.65
CA LEU A 288 -10.50 -21.35 -6.01
C LEU A 288 -10.22 -19.99 -6.66
N LEU A 289 -10.29 -18.90 -5.90
CA LEU A 289 -9.94 -17.57 -6.40
C LEU A 289 -8.45 -17.46 -6.74
N GLU A 290 -7.57 -18.07 -5.95
CA GLU A 290 -6.14 -18.11 -6.26
C GLU A 290 -5.90 -18.77 -7.60
N GLU A 291 -6.47 -19.96 -7.85
CA GLU A 291 -6.32 -20.68 -9.12
C GLU A 291 -6.77 -19.85 -10.33
N VAL A 292 -7.82 -19.03 -10.18
CA VAL A 292 -8.34 -18.17 -11.24
C VAL A 292 -7.52 -16.90 -11.45
N LEU A 293 -6.92 -16.37 -10.37
CA LEU A 293 -6.18 -15.10 -10.36
C LEU A 293 -4.66 -15.28 -10.41
N GLU A 294 -4.16 -16.51 -10.49
CA GLU A 294 -2.74 -16.91 -10.50
C GLU A 294 -1.84 -16.17 -11.51
N SER A 295 -2.43 -15.58 -12.56
CA SER A 295 -1.69 -14.83 -13.59
C SER A 295 -1.30 -13.39 -13.21
N ASP A 296 -1.82 -12.89 -12.09
CA ASP A 296 -1.52 -11.56 -11.58
C ASP A 296 -0.42 -11.61 -10.53
N GLU A 297 0.77 -11.07 -10.85
CA GLU A 297 1.91 -11.03 -9.93
C GLU A 297 1.57 -10.28 -8.63
N GLU A 298 0.68 -9.28 -8.68
CA GLU A 298 0.26 -8.50 -7.50
C GLU A 298 -0.64 -9.33 -6.57
N SER A 299 -1.33 -10.34 -7.10
CA SER A 299 -2.21 -11.23 -6.33
C SER A 299 -1.44 -12.27 -5.50
N ILE A 300 -0.16 -12.54 -5.81
CA ILE A 300 0.63 -13.57 -5.10
C ILE A 300 0.77 -13.22 -3.60
N GLU A 301 1.19 -11.99 -3.29
CA GLU A 301 1.39 -11.55 -1.90
C GLU A 301 0.09 -11.57 -1.09
N LEU A 302 -1.02 -11.19 -1.74
CA LEU A 302 -2.35 -11.22 -1.17
C LEU A 302 -2.76 -12.65 -0.75
N PHE A 303 -2.58 -13.63 -1.65
CA PHE A 303 -2.94 -15.03 -1.36
C PHE A 303 -1.97 -15.68 -0.37
N GLU A 304 -0.68 -15.36 -0.40
CA GLU A 304 0.27 -15.78 0.64
C GLU A 304 -0.15 -15.27 2.02
N GLN A 305 -0.55 -14.01 2.13
CA GLN A 305 -1.07 -13.44 3.37
C GLN A 305 -2.38 -14.11 3.81
N ALA A 306 -3.30 -14.37 2.88
CA ALA A 306 -4.56 -15.04 3.16
C ALA A 306 -4.32 -16.47 3.71
N LYS A 307 -3.41 -17.23 3.10
CA LYS A 307 -3.01 -18.56 3.60
C LYS A 307 -2.40 -18.50 5.00
N ALA A 308 -1.51 -17.54 5.23
CA ALA A 308 -0.90 -17.36 6.55
C ALA A 308 -1.95 -17.10 7.65
N ASN A 309 -2.99 -16.31 7.35
CA ASN A 309 -4.10 -16.08 8.28
C ASN A 309 -4.87 -17.38 8.58
N LEU A 310 -5.20 -18.18 7.55
CA LEU A 310 -5.90 -19.45 7.71
C LEU A 310 -5.07 -20.47 8.51
N GLU A 311 -3.77 -20.58 8.23
CA GLU A 311 -2.85 -21.44 8.99
C GLU A 311 -2.76 -21.03 10.46
N LEU A 312 -2.74 -19.73 10.75
CA LEU A 312 -2.75 -19.22 12.12
C LEU A 312 -4.03 -19.62 12.87
N LEU A 313 -5.20 -19.48 12.24
CA LEU A 313 -6.48 -19.90 12.83
C LEU A 313 -6.53 -21.41 13.10
N GLU A 314 -6.01 -22.22 12.17
CA GLU A 314 -5.92 -23.67 12.37
C GLU A 314 -5.02 -24.01 13.56
N PHE A 315 -3.86 -23.35 13.63
CA PHE A 315 -2.92 -23.51 14.75
C PHE A 315 -3.54 -23.13 16.09
N GLU A 316 -4.26 -21.99 16.17
CA GLU A 316 -4.99 -21.58 17.38
C GLU A 316 -6.05 -22.60 17.79
N SER A 317 -6.85 -23.09 16.84
CA SER A 317 -7.86 -24.13 17.07
C SER A 317 -7.24 -25.42 17.63
N GLN A 318 -6.08 -25.83 17.10
CA GLN A 318 -5.34 -26.99 17.60
C GLN A 318 -4.81 -26.78 19.03
N LEU A 319 -4.33 -25.57 19.36
CA LEU A 319 -3.91 -25.23 20.73
C LEU A 319 -5.07 -25.31 21.72
N TYR A 320 -6.22 -24.69 21.41
CA TYR A 320 -7.38 -24.72 22.30
C TYR A 320 -7.93 -26.14 22.51
N LYS A 321 -7.96 -26.98 21.47
CA LYS A 321 -8.35 -28.41 21.59
C LYS A 321 -7.40 -29.18 22.52
N LYS A 322 -6.11 -28.82 22.55
CA LYS A 322 -5.11 -29.47 23.39
C LYS A 322 -5.18 -29.02 24.86
N GLU A 323 -5.50 -27.75 25.11
CA GLU A 323 -5.73 -27.21 26.46
C GLU A 323 -7.08 -27.66 27.06
N SER A 324 -8.10 -27.82 26.21
CA SER A 324 -9.46 -28.26 26.58
C SER A 324 -9.57 -29.76 26.94
N SER A 325 -8.48 -30.50 27.13
CA SER A 325 -8.52 -31.87 27.67
C SER A 325 -8.99 -31.94 29.15
N ALA A 326 -9.41 -30.82 29.73
CA ALA A 326 -10.24 -30.73 30.92
C ALA A 326 -11.62 -30.10 30.61
N ASP A 327 -12.55 -30.95 30.21
CA ASP A 327 -14.01 -30.85 30.45
C ASP A 327 -14.71 -29.52 30.07
N VAL A 328 -14.95 -29.31 28.77
CA VAL A 328 -16.08 -28.50 28.28
C VAL A 328 -16.64 -29.16 27.02
N SER A 329 -17.94 -29.44 27.02
CA SER A 329 -18.71 -29.86 25.85
C SER A 329 -18.62 -28.78 24.77
N SER A 330 -17.93 -29.10 23.68
CA SER A 330 -18.00 -28.32 22.45
C SER A 330 -19.44 -28.33 21.96
N ASP A 331 -20.10 -27.17 21.97
CA ASP A 331 -21.20 -26.90 21.03
C ASP A 331 -20.55 -26.90 19.64
N GLU A 332 -20.36 -28.10 19.08
CA GLU A 332 -20.26 -28.26 17.64
C GLU A 332 -21.63 -27.87 17.10
N SER A 333 -21.76 -26.64 16.59
CA SER A 333 -22.91 -26.28 15.78
C SER A 333 -22.97 -27.25 14.62
N GLU A 334 -24.07 -28.00 14.57
CA GLU A 334 -24.43 -28.93 13.52
C GLU A 334 -24.39 -28.19 12.17
N TYR A 335 -23.31 -28.38 11.42
CA TYR A 335 -23.09 -27.91 10.06
C TYR A 335 -24.29 -28.35 9.19
N ASP A 336 -25.10 -27.38 8.77
CA ASP A 336 -26.34 -27.62 8.01
C ASP A 336 -26.00 -27.72 6.52
N GLN A 337 -26.81 -28.42 5.74
CA GLN A 337 -26.59 -28.73 4.31
C GLN A 337 -26.55 -27.51 3.35
N ASN A 338 -26.42 -26.29 3.90
CA ASN A 338 -26.25 -25.02 3.19
C ASN A 338 -24.78 -24.57 3.06
N ASP A 339 -23.81 -25.31 3.62
CA ASP A 339 -22.39 -24.94 3.83
C ASP A 339 -21.52 -24.71 2.57
N PHE A 340 -22.08 -24.84 1.36
CA PHE A 340 -21.32 -24.66 0.11
C PHE A 340 -22.07 -23.81 -0.93
N TYR A 341 -23.13 -23.11 -0.52
CA TYR A 341 -23.94 -22.31 -1.43
C TYR A 341 -23.12 -21.24 -2.18
N TYR A 342 -22.20 -20.56 -1.49
CA TYR A 342 -21.38 -19.53 -2.11
C TYR A 342 -20.28 -20.12 -3.00
N LEU A 343 -19.78 -21.31 -2.65
CA LEU A 343 -18.85 -22.06 -3.48
C LEU A 343 -19.46 -22.50 -4.79
N ASP A 344 -20.71 -22.98 -4.78
CA ASP A 344 -21.42 -23.33 -6.01
C ASP A 344 -21.65 -22.09 -6.89
N LEU A 345 -22.04 -20.95 -6.29
CA LEU A 345 -22.16 -19.67 -7.02
C LEU A 345 -20.84 -19.23 -7.65
N LEU A 346 -19.72 -19.33 -6.92
CA LEU A 346 -18.41 -18.96 -7.43
C LEU A 346 -17.98 -19.89 -8.58
N ARG A 347 -18.19 -21.20 -8.44
CA ARG A 347 -17.89 -22.18 -9.51
C ARG A 347 -18.72 -21.93 -10.76
N ASP A 348 -20.01 -21.68 -10.61
CA ASP A 348 -20.89 -21.32 -11.72
C ASP A 348 -20.38 -20.05 -12.40
N ARG A 349 -19.96 -19.03 -11.64
CA ARG A 349 -19.43 -17.79 -12.21
C ARG A 349 -18.13 -18.01 -12.98
N ILE A 350 -17.21 -18.81 -12.45
CA ILE A 350 -15.95 -19.16 -13.11
C ILE A 350 -16.22 -19.94 -14.41
N ALA A 351 -17.14 -20.90 -14.38
CA ALA A 351 -17.54 -21.67 -15.55
C ALA A 351 -18.13 -20.77 -16.64
N GLU A 352 -19.03 -19.85 -16.27
CA GLU A 352 -19.59 -18.86 -17.20
C GLU A 352 -18.47 -18.06 -17.90
N MET A 353 -17.47 -17.57 -17.16
CA MET A 353 -16.36 -16.82 -17.76
C MET A 353 -15.47 -17.67 -18.66
N SER A 354 -15.23 -18.93 -18.31
CA SER A 354 -14.44 -19.86 -19.11
C SER A 354 -15.14 -20.21 -20.43
N ASP A 355 -16.46 -20.38 -20.43
CA ASP A 355 -17.23 -20.74 -21.63
C ASP A 355 -17.21 -19.60 -22.68
N TYR A 356 -17.27 -18.34 -22.23
CA TYR A 356 -17.13 -17.18 -23.13
C TYR A 356 -15.74 -17.04 -23.74
N ALA A 357 -14.68 -17.52 -23.08
CA ALA A 357 -13.32 -17.49 -23.64
C ALA A 357 -13.12 -18.50 -24.79
N THR A 358 -14.00 -19.50 -24.93
CA THR A 358 -13.91 -20.55 -25.96
C THR A 358 -14.81 -20.32 -27.18
N SER A 359 -15.72 -19.34 -27.16
CA SER A 359 -16.65 -19.10 -28.28
C SER A 359 -16.12 -18.16 -29.37
N ASP A 360 -14.98 -17.49 -29.14
CA ASP A 360 -14.46 -16.47 -30.07
C ASP A 360 -13.36 -17.00 -31.03
N ASP A 361 -12.95 -18.28 -30.93
CA ASP A 361 -11.88 -18.87 -31.75
C ASP A 361 -12.35 -19.97 -32.75
N ASP A 362 -13.65 -20.26 -32.86
CA ASP A 362 -14.19 -21.34 -33.71
C ASP A 362 -15.16 -20.87 -34.83
N ASP A 363 -15.04 -19.63 -35.32
CA ASP A 363 -15.83 -19.11 -36.46
C ASP A 363 -15.00 -18.87 -37.74
N ASP A 364 -13.96 -19.66 -37.97
CA ASP A 364 -13.24 -19.75 -39.26
C ASP A 364 -13.20 -21.21 -39.74
N ASP A 365 -14.36 -21.80 -40.04
CA ASP A 365 -14.49 -22.88 -41.03
C ASP A 365 -15.98 -23.13 -41.33
N ASP A 366 -16.52 -22.44 -42.34
CA ASP A 366 -17.46 -23.08 -43.26
C ASP A 366 -17.48 -22.33 -44.62
N GLU A 367 -16.86 -22.99 -45.60
CA GLU A 367 -16.90 -22.67 -47.02
C GLU A 367 -18.35 -22.74 -47.56
N GLU A 368 -18.87 -21.64 -48.12
CA GLU A 368 -19.84 -21.74 -49.23
C GLU A 368 -19.34 -20.96 -50.44
N GLU A 369 -18.89 -21.73 -51.44
CA GLU A 369 -18.67 -21.32 -52.81
C GLU A 369 -19.97 -20.76 -53.42
N GLU A 370 -20.02 -19.46 -53.73
CA GLU A 370 -20.93 -18.94 -54.76
C GLU A 370 -20.13 -18.20 -55.87
N GLU A 371 -19.97 -18.97 -56.95
CA GLU A 371 -19.56 -18.56 -58.29
C GLU A 371 -20.51 -17.48 -58.84
N PHE A 372 -20.01 -16.26 -59.10
CA PHE A 372 -20.67 -15.34 -60.04
C PHE A 372 -19.65 -14.65 -60.97
N ASP A 373 -19.52 -15.23 -62.16
CA ASP A 373 -18.81 -14.67 -63.31
C ASP A 373 -19.71 -13.66 -64.07
N SER A 374 -19.12 -12.49 -64.34
CA SER A 374 -19.08 -11.81 -65.65
C SER A 374 -19.64 -10.38 -65.75
N ARG A 375 -18.68 -9.47 -66.03
CA ARG A 375 -18.75 -8.30 -66.94
C ARG A 375 -19.48 -7.03 -66.47
N GLN A 376 -18.74 -5.95 -66.23
CA GLN A 376 -18.51 -4.86 -67.21
C GLN A 376 -17.67 -3.72 -66.60
N LEU A 377 -16.51 -3.50 -67.20
CA LEU A 377 -15.82 -2.20 -67.25
C LEU A 377 -16.57 -1.30 -68.25
N ASP A 378 -16.93 -0.09 -67.86
CA ASP A 378 -16.45 1.15 -68.50
C ASP A 378 -17.20 2.39 -67.96
N ASP A 379 -16.38 3.44 -67.76
CA ASP A 379 -16.68 4.87 -67.80
C ASP A 379 -17.87 5.43 -67.00
N LEU A 380 -17.58 6.38 -66.10
CA LEU A 380 -18.12 7.74 -66.22
C LEU A 380 -17.30 8.73 -65.36
N ALA A 381 -16.69 9.67 -66.11
CA ALA A 381 -16.10 10.95 -65.76
C ALA A 381 -16.57 11.67 -64.47
N ALA A 382 -15.60 12.26 -63.78
CA ALA A 382 -15.74 13.41 -62.86
C ALA A 382 -16.33 14.64 -63.62
N PRO A 383 -16.84 15.68 -62.92
CA PRO A 383 -15.92 16.63 -62.29
C PRO A 383 -16.42 17.33 -61.00
N ASP A 384 -15.44 17.93 -60.32
CA ASP A 384 -15.47 19.15 -59.51
C ASP A 384 -16.46 19.26 -58.33
N ASP A 385 -15.89 19.23 -57.12
CA ASP A 385 -16.19 20.25 -56.12
C ASP A 385 -14.90 20.61 -55.37
N GLU A 386 -14.45 21.83 -55.60
CA GLU A 386 -13.43 22.56 -54.84
C GLU A 386 -13.92 22.70 -53.38
N ILE A 387 -13.12 22.25 -52.41
CA ILE A 387 -13.25 22.72 -51.03
C ILE A 387 -11.90 23.28 -50.60
N ASP A 388 -11.97 24.55 -50.21
CA ASP A 388 -10.91 25.42 -49.73
C ASP A 388 -9.95 24.73 -48.75
N LEU A 389 -8.67 24.79 -49.10
CA LEU A 389 -7.57 24.75 -48.16
C LEU A 389 -7.28 26.21 -47.80
N ASP A 390 -7.46 26.60 -46.54
CA ASP A 390 -6.66 27.64 -45.90
C ASP A 390 -6.77 27.49 -44.36
N ASP A 391 -5.58 27.29 -43.77
CA ASP A 391 -5.09 27.75 -42.46
C ASP A 391 -5.62 27.14 -41.15
N GLU A 392 -5.08 25.97 -40.74
CA GLU A 392 -4.62 25.73 -39.35
C GLU A 392 -3.36 24.82 -39.37
N GLU A 393 -2.20 25.43 -39.65
CA GLU A 393 -0.87 24.84 -39.36
C GLU A 393 -0.53 25.02 -37.87
N ASP A 394 -0.35 23.89 -37.18
CA ASP A 394 0.73 23.57 -36.23
C ASP A 394 0.25 22.74 -35.02
N GLU A 395 -0.23 21.52 -35.28
CA GLU A 395 -0.42 20.47 -34.27
C GLU A 395 0.42 19.23 -34.67
N TYR A 396 1.75 19.39 -34.70
CA TYR A 396 2.70 18.31 -34.99
C TYR A 396 4.00 18.42 -34.17
N GLU A 397 3.90 18.43 -32.84
CA GLU A 397 5.06 18.15 -31.96
C GLU A 397 4.69 17.31 -30.71
N GLU A 398 3.78 16.34 -30.83
CA GLU A 398 3.47 15.42 -29.70
C GLU A 398 3.58 13.92 -30.02
N ARG A 399 4.34 13.56 -31.05
CA ARG A 399 4.66 12.15 -31.36
C ARG A 399 6.15 11.88 -31.37
N HIS A 400 6.86 12.10 -30.26
CA HIS A 400 8.15 11.43 -29.98
C HIS A 400 8.57 11.41 -28.49
N LEU A 401 7.63 11.40 -27.54
CA LEU A 401 7.92 11.17 -26.11
C LEU A 401 7.32 9.87 -25.53
N HIS A 402 6.80 8.98 -26.38
CA HIS A 402 6.47 7.62 -25.95
C HIS A 402 7.72 6.75 -25.95
N HIS A 403 8.57 6.81 -24.92
CA HIS A 403 9.49 5.71 -24.58
C HIS A 403 9.88 5.63 -23.08
N LEU A 404 9.20 6.36 -22.20
CA LEU A 404 9.31 6.23 -20.73
C LEU A 404 7.93 6.45 -20.11
N GLY A 405 7.02 5.52 -20.37
CA GLY A 405 5.64 5.56 -19.90
C GLY A 405 5.23 4.21 -19.36
N GLY A 406 5.96 3.72 -18.35
CA GLY A 406 5.32 2.82 -17.40
C GLY A 406 4.20 3.64 -16.76
N HIS A 407 2.95 3.22 -16.94
CA HIS A 407 1.85 3.76 -16.16
C HIS A 407 2.23 3.59 -14.69
N HIS A 408 2.66 4.67 -14.04
CA HIS A 408 2.80 4.68 -12.59
C HIS A 408 1.38 4.47 -12.06
N PRO A 409 1.12 3.47 -11.21
CA PRO A 409 -0.25 3.17 -10.77
C PRO A 409 -0.93 4.34 -10.03
N PHE A 410 -0.15 5.35 -9.62
CA PHE A 410 -0.62 6.49 -8.83
C PHE A 410 -0.40 7.81 -9.57
N LYS A 411 -1.48 8.54 -9.85
CA LYS A 411 -1.43 9.90 -10.40
C LYS A 411 -1.05 10.93 -9.34
N LYS A 412 -1.34 10.66 -8.06
CA LYS A 412 -0.93 11.47 -6.91
C LYS A 412 -0.42 10.57 -5.79
N ILE A 413 0.54 11.08 -5.01
CA ILE A 413 1.07 10.38 -3.83
C ILE A 413 0.01 10.19 -2.73
N GLU A 414 -1.05 10.99 -2.80
CA GLU A 414 -2.22 10.97 -1.92
C GLU A 414 -3.10 9.74 -2.13
N ASP A 415 -3.00 9.11 -3.30
CA ASP A 415 -3.84 7.98 -3.69
C ASP A 415 -3.20 6.63 -3.30
N ILE A 416 -2.07 6.65 -2.59
CA ILE A 416 -1.31 5.46 -2.19
C ILE A 416 -1.75 5.04 -0.79
N ASP A 417 -2.29 3.82 -0.66
CA ASP A 417 -2.54 3.17 0.62
C ASP A 417 -1.21 2.68 1.22
N TRP A 418 -0.54 3.56 1.96
CA TRP A 418 0.78 3.31 2.55
C TRP A 418 0.79 2.18 3.59
N SER A 419 -0.37 1.83 4.15
CA SER A 419 -0.48 0.77 5.16
C SER A 419 -0.08 -0.63 4.64
N ARG A 420 -0.11 -0.83 3.32
CA ARG A 420 0.18 -2.12 2.66
C ARG A 420 1.68 -2.41 2.48
N TYR A 421 2.57 -1.45 2.69
CA TYR A 421 3.98 -1.54 2.27
C TYR A 421 5.00 -1.58 3.43
N ARG A 422 4.66 -2.25 4.55
CA ARG A 422 5.50 -2.27 5.76
C ARG A 422 6.41 -3.49 5.83
N ILE A 423 7.66 -3.28 6.27
CA ILE A 423 8.60 -4.35 6.61
C ILE A 423 8.64 -4.55 8.12
N ILE A 424 8.28 -5.74 8.60
CA ILE A 424 8.54 -6.16 9.98
C ILE A 424 9.88 -6.89 10.03
N GLU A 425 10.99 -6.15 10.07
CA GLU A 425 12.27 -6.76 10.46
C GLU A 425 12.21 -7.22 11.93
N ASN A 426 12.97 -8.23 12.32
CA ASN A 426 12.97 -8.73 13.70
C ASN A 426 14.04 -7.99 14.52
N TRP A 427 13.63 -7.01 15.32
CA TRP A 427 14.52 -6.06 16.04
C TRP A 427 14.91 -6.53 17.44
N GLU A 428 15.25 -7.81 17.63
CA GLU A 428 15.63 -8.34 18.94
C GLU A 428 16.98 -7.79 19.47
N ASP A 429 17.81 -7.18 18.62
CA ASP A 429 19.18 -6.77 18.95
C ASP A 429 19.37 -5.24 19.21
N GLU A 430 18.35 -4.41 19.05
CA GLU A 430 18.41 -2.96 19.39
C GLU A 430 17.98 -2.70 20.85
N ASP A 431 18.79 -3.15 21.80
CA ASP A 431 18.61 -2.78 23.21
C ASP A 431 18.63 -1.24 23.39
N GLU A 432 17.75 -0.69 24.24
CA GLU A 432 17.78 0.72 24.69
C GLU A 432 19.17 1.15 25.21
N ILE A 433 20.02 0.20 25.60
CA ILE A 433 21.40 0.41 26.06
C ILE A 433 22.36 0.66 24.88
N HIS A 434 22.13 0.03 23.73
CA HIS A 434 22.90 0.30 22.50
C HIS A 434 22.51 1.62 21.86
N ASP A 435 21.26 2.07 22.02
CA ASP A 435 20.79 3.41 21.59
C ASP A 435 21.37 4.55 22.47
N GLN A 436 21.91 4.25 23.67
CA GLN A 436 22.70 5.21 24.45
C GLN A 436 24.10 5.43 23.88
N HIS A 437 24.60 4.47 23.10
CA HIS A 437 25.77 4.64 22.25
C HIS A 437 25.29 4.96 20.85
N LYS A 438 24.83 6.21 20.66
CA LYS A 438 24.53 6.81 19.36
C LYS A 438 25.42 6.21 18.27
N SER A 439 24.81 5.64 17.23
CA SER A 439 25.58 5.22 16.08
C SER A 439 26.39 6.42 15.55
N PRO A 440 27.60 6.24 15.03
CA PRO A 440 28.30 7.32 14.33
C PRO A 440 27.43 7.95 13.23
N LEU A 441 26.53 7.17 12.64
CA LEU A 441 25.52 7.64 11.69
C LEU A 441 24.46 8.55 12.36
N ASP A 442 24.03 8.24 13.59
CA ASP A 442 23.08 9.06 14.36
C ASP A 442 23.71 10.37 14.82
N ASP A 443 24.95 10.34 15.33
CA ASP A 443 25.67 11.55 15.76
C ASP A 443 25.94 12.51 14.59
N MET A 444 26.23 11.96 13.42
CA MET A 444 26.49 12.76 12.21
C MET A 444 25.21 13.20 11.51
N ALA A 445 24.13 12.40 11.54
CA ALA A 445 22.80 12.85 11.12
C ALA A 445 22.32 14.01 12.00
N ASP A 446 22.47 13.88 13.32
CA ASP A 446 22.20 14.94 14.29
C ASP A 446 22.99 16.21 13.96
N ASP A 447 24.30 16.10 13.73
CA ASP A 447 25.17 17.27 13.51
C ASP A 447 24.97 17.89 12.12
N PHE A 448 24.66 17.09 11.10
CA PHE A 448 24.32 17.54 9.75
C PHE A 448 22.94 18.25 9.73
N LEU A 449 21.91 17.63 10.30
CA LEU A 449 20.57 18.23 10.44
C LEU A 449 20.64 19.49 11.31
N LYS A 450 21.40 19.50 12.41
CA LYS A 450 21.64 20.70 13.24
C LYS A 450 22.35 21.81 12.46
N LYS A 451 23.25 21.49 11.54
CA LYS A 451 23.92 22.48 10.67
C LYS A 451 22.97 23.03 9.60
N LYS A 452 22.13 22.19 8.99
CA LYS A 452 21.13 22.61 7.98
C LYS A 452 20.02 23.45 8.61
N ARG A 453 19.60 23.14 9.86
CA ARG A 453 18.61 23.92 10.64
C ARG A 453 19.08 25.32 11.07
N LYS A 454 20.40 25.57 11.08
CA LYS A 454 21.00 26.86 11.48
C LYS A 454 21.27 27.80 10.30
N LYS A 455 21.15 27.30 9.07
CA LYS A 455 21.17 28.09 7.84
C LYS A 455 19.74 28.34 7.41
#